data_AF-A0A6N4X484-F1
#
_entry.id   AF-A0A6N4X484-F1
#
_cell.length_a   1.000
_cell.length_b   1.000
_cell.length_c   1.000
_cell.angle_alpha   90.00
_cell.angle_beta   90.00
_cell.angle_gamma   90.00
#
_symmetry.space_group_name_H-M   'P 1'
#
loop_
_entity.id
_entity.type
_entity.pdbx_description
1 polymer ?
#
loop_
_entity_poly.entity_id
_entity_poly.type
_entity_poly.pdbx_seq_one_letter_code
_entity_poly.pdbx_strand_id
1 'polypeptide(L)'
;MGIKVKQLVIFSLIFLGHLICGQTVDSKIKYMKKYAYCNCVYINNNKLDVTYLNDKFQLSDKSENLFIDLGKISDKESIKIREFTEKQTKDFTVIESSYYSETGKTNTITADCMNFYESKELDSYIKKLVGVASKKKTKK
;
A
#
# COMPACT_ATOMS: atom_id res chain seq x y z
N MET A 1 -32.58 23.41 32.39
CA MET A 1 -32.28 23.33 30.95
C MET A 1 -30.79 23.20 30.62
N GLY A 2 -29.86 23.84 31.36
CA GLY A 2 -28.43 23.83 31.00
C GLY A 2 -27.70 22.47 31.02
N ILE A 3 -28.15 21.50 31.83
CA ILE A 3 -27.48 20.17 31.93
C ILE A 3 -27.72 19.33 30.66
N LYS A 4 -28.95 19.35 30.11
CA LYS A 4 -29.30 18.60 28.88
C LYS A 4 -28.55 19.13 27.64
N VAL A 5 -28.30 20.43 27.57
CA VAL A 5 -27.53 21.07 26.48
C VAL A 5 -26.04 20.70 26.57
N LYS A 6 -25.44 20.72 27.77
CA LYS A 6 -24.05 20.28 27.98
C LYS A 6 -23.84 18.81 27.62
N GLN A 7 -24.79 17.95 27.97
CA GLN A 7 -24.75 16.52 27.60
C GLN A 7 -24.81 16.31 26.08
N LEU A 8 -25.71 17.02 25.38
CA LEU A 8 -25.85 16.93 23.92
C LEU A 8 -24.56 17.34 23.19
N VAL A 9 -23.88 18.39 23.67
CA VAL A 9 -22.60 18.87 23.10
C VAL A 9 -21.49 17.84 23.30
N ILE A 10 -21.40 17.22 24.49
CA ILE A 10 -20.40 16.19 24.78
C ILE A 10 -20.60 14.96 23.89
N PHE A 11 -21.85 14.48 23.75
CA PHE A 11 -22.15 13.35 22.87
C PHE A 11 -21.83 13.65 21.40
N SER A 12 -22.13 14.87 20.93
CA SER A 12 -21.80 15.33 19.57
C SER A 12 -20.29 15.33 19.31
N LEU A 13 -19.49 15.88 20.24
CA LEU A 13 -18.03 15.92 20.13
C LEU A 13 -17.40 14.52 20.10
N ILE A 14 -17.90 13.60 20.93
CA ILE A 14 -17.43 12.20 20.92
C ILE A 14 -17.73 11.55 19.57
N PHE A 15 -18.94 11.72 19.03
CA PHE A 15 -19.35 11.11 17.77
C PHE A 15 -18.55 11.65 16.57
N LEU A 16 -18.34 12.98 16.51
CA LEU A 16 -17.51 13.64 15.51
C LEU A 16 -16.05 13.16 15.57
N GLY A 17 -15.48 12.99 16.77
CA GLY A 17 -14.12 12.47 16.94
C GLY A 17 -13.93 11.06 16.39
N HIS A 18 -14.93 10.17 16.57
CA HIS A 18 -14.87 8.80 16.04
C HIS A 18 -14.97 8.75 14.52
N LEU A 19 -15.79 9.61 13.91
CA LEU A 19 -15.91 9.72 12.45
C LEU A 19 -14.62 10.20 11.80
N ILE A 20 -13.96 11.22 12.38
CA ILE A 20 -12.69 11.74 11.87
C ILE A 20 -11.60 10.67 11.97
N CYS A 21 -11.52 9.95 13.09
CA CYS A 21 -10.53 8.88 13.29
C CYS A 21 -10.71 7.70 12.32
N GLY A 22 -11.95 7.33 11.99
CA GLY A 22 -12.20 6.30 10.98
C GLY A 22 -11.70 6.71 9.58
N GLN A 23 -11.95 7.95 9.18
CA GLN A 23 -11.51 8.48 7.88
C GLN A 23 -9.97 8.59 7.76
N THR A 24 -9.27 8.90 8.86
CA THR A 24 -7.80 8.95 8.85
C THR A 24 -7.18 7.55 8.75
N VAL A 25 -7.78 6.53 9.35
CA VAL A 25 -7.31 5.15 9.22
C VAL A 25 -7.50 4.60 7.81
N ASP A 26 -8.68 4.80 7.21
CA ASP A 26 -8.96 4.31 5.85
C ASP A 26 -8.07 4.99 4.80
N SER A 27 -7.85 6.29 4.92
CA SER A 27 -6.92 7.02 4.05
C SER A 27 -5.48 6.53 4.23
N LYS A 28 -5.05 6.27 5.47
CA LYS A 28 -3.71 5.71 5.75
C LYS A 28 -3.52 4.33 5.13
N ILE A 29 -4.49 3.43 5.27
CA ILE A 29 -4.46 2.10 4.62
C ILE A 29 -4.30 2.26 3.10
N LYS A 30 -5.07 3.18 2.49
CA LYS A 30 -4.98 3.47 1.05
C LYS A 30 -3.59 3.95 0.63
N TYR A 31 -2.96 4.84 1.40
CA TYR A 31 -1.59 5.30 1.11
C TYR A 31 -0.56 4.19 1.28
N MET A 32 -0.66 3.38 2.33
CA MET A 32 0.23 2.23 2.54
C MET A 32 0.13 1.20 1.41
N LYS A 33 -1.09 0.93 0.89
CA LYS A 33 -1.27 0.05 -0.29
C LYS A 33 -0.63 0.64 -1.55
N LYS A 34 -0.80 1.95 -1.78
CA LYS A 34 -0.17 2.63 -2.93
C LYS A 34 1.36 2.61 -2.83
N TYR A 35 1.90 2.83 -1.63
CA TYR A 35 3.34 2.71 -1.37
C TYR A 35 3.84 1.30 -1.73
N ALA A 36 3.17 0.25 -1.25
CA ALA A 36 3.52 -1.15 -1.57
C ALA A 36 3.50 -1.42 -3.08
N TYR A 37 2.49 -0.92 -3.81
CA TYR A 37 2.42 -1.07 -5.26
C TYR A 37 3.60 -0.37 -5.97
N CYS A 38 3.85 0.90 -5.65
CA CYS A 38 4.95 1.65 -6.25
C CYS A 38 6.31 0.98 -5.98
N ASN A 39 6.52 0.53 -4.74
CA ASN A 39 7.74 -0.17 -4.35
C ASN A 39 7.88 -1.53 -5.07
N CYS A 40 6.81 -2.31 -5.19
CA CYS A 40 6.80 -3.56 -5.96
C CYS A 40 7.22 -3.35 -7.41
N VAL A 41 6.63 -2.35 -8.08
CA VAL A 41 6.95 -2.04 -9.48
C VAL A 41 8.41 -1.63 -9.62
N TYR A 42 8.86 -0.72 -8.76
CA TYR A 42 10.25 -0.23 -8.79
C TYR A 42 11.26 -1.37 -8.59
N ILE A 43 11.15 -2.12 -7.49
CA ILE A 43 12.14 -3.14 -7.12
C ILE A 43 12.20 -4.26 -8.15
N ASN A 44 11.05 -4.75 -8.63
CA ASN A 44 11.04 -5.89 -9.55
C ASN A 44 11.49 -5.50 -10.96
N ASN A 45 11.19 -4.29 -11.43
CA ASN A 45 11.77 -3.83 -12.69
C ASN A 45 13.28 -3.55 -12.55
N ASN A 46 13.74 -3.04 -11.41
CA ASN A 46 15.18 -2.77 -11.18
C ASN A 46 16.01 -4.05 -11.15
N LYS A 47 15.43 -5.18 -10.73
CA LYS A 47 16.07 -6.50 -10.85
C LYS A 47 16.18 -6.99 -12.30
N LEU A 48 15.25 -6.59 -13.17
CA LEU A 48 15.17 -7.09 -14.54
C LEU A 48 16.12 -6.34 -15.47
N ASP A 49 16.07 -5.01 -15.45
CA ASP A 49 16.98 -4.17 -16.23
C ASP A 49 17.12 -2.78 -15.59
N VAL A 50 18.21 -2.62 -14.83
CA VAL A 50 18.60 -1.36 -14.18
C VAL A 50 18.76 -0.24 -15.22
N THR A 51 19.20 -0.56 -16.44
CA THR A 51 19.49 0.36 -17.54
C THR A 51 18.21 0.86 -18.20
N TYR A 52 17.26 -0.05 -18.48
CA TYR A 52 15.95 0.29 -19.04
C TYR A 52 15.19 1.30 -18.17
N LEU A 53 15.26 1.12 -16.85
CA LEU A 53 14.58 2.02 -15.92
C LEU A 53 15.27 3.37 -15.76
N ASN A 54 16.61 3.40 -15.70
CA ASN A 54 17.34 4.64 -15.45
C ASN A 54 17.46 5.50 -16.71
N ASP A 55 17.69 4.90 -17.87
CA ASP A 55 18.01 5.65 -19.09
C ASP A 55 16.76 6.01 -19.90
N LYS A 56 15.75 5.13 -19.93
CA LYS A 56 14.57 5.29 -20.81
C LYS A 56 13.31 5.76 -20.09
N PHE A 57 13.11 5.36 -18.84
CA PHE A 57 11.89 5.67 -18.07
C PHE A 57 12.11 6.56 -16.85
N GLN A 58 13.36 6.77 -16.42
CA GLN A 58 13.73 7.51 -15.20
C GLN A 58 12.82 7.15 -14.01
N LEU A 59 12.56 5.86 -13.83
CA LEU A 59 11.69 5.35 -12.77
C LEU A 59 12.45 5.41 -11.44
N SER A 60 12.47 6.58 -10.82
CA SER A 60 12.89 6.74 -9.43
C SER A 60 11.85 6.14 -8.48
N ASP A 61 12.27 5.66 -7.31
CA ASP A 61 11.33 5.25 -6.26
C ASP A 61 10.59 6.49 -5.71
N LYS A 62 9.54 6.91 -6.40
CA LYS A 62 8.69 8.04 -5.98
C LYS A 62 7.83 7.71 -4.78
N SER A 63 7.82 6.46 -4.29
CA SER A 63 7.01 6.09 -3.13
C SER A 63 7.47 6.80 -1.86
N GLU A 64 8.77 7.06 -1.75
CA GLU A 64 9.39 7.82 -0.66
C GLU A 64 8.88 9.27 -0.66
N ASN A 65 9.14 10.03 -1.73
CA ASN A 65 8.71 11.42 -1.81
C ASN A 65 7.17 11.60 -1.75
N LEU A 66 6.40 10.67 -2.34
CA LEU A 66 4.96 10.84 -2.45
C LEU A 66 4.20 10.47 -1.17
N PHE A 67 4.72 9.55 -0.37
CA PHE A 67 3.99 9.05 0.80
C PHE A 67 4.70 9.33 2.12
N ILE A 68 6.03 9.33 2.16
CA ILE A 68 6.81 9.58 3.37
C ILE A 68 6.94 11.09 3.59
N ASP A 69 7.50 11.82 2.63
CA ASP A 69 7.77 13.26 2.78
C ASP A 69 6.49 14.10 2.96
N LEU A 70 5.38 13.65 2.37
CA LEU A 70 4.06 14.26 2.56
C LEU A 70 3.35 13.85 3.85
N GLY A 71 4.05 13.13 4.74
CA GLY A 71 3.55 12.67 6.04
C GLY A 71 2.35 11.73 5.95
N LYS A 72 2.15 11.03 4.82
CA LYS A 72 1.02 10.12 4.62
C LYS A 72 1.26 8.76 5.28
N ILE A 73 2.53 8.37 5.39
CA ILE A 73 3.03 7.21 6.12
C ILE A 73 4.27 7.63 6.90
N SER A 74 4.57 6.96 8.02
CA SER A 74 5.82 7.17 8.74
C SER A 74 6.97 6.32 8.19
N ASP A 75 8.21 6.71 8.45
CA ASP A 75 9.42 5.94 8.06
C ASP A 75 9.38 4.51 8.59
N LYS A 76 8.94 4.33 9.84
CA LYS A 76 8.82 3.00 10.45
C LYS A 76 7.79 2.13 9.73
N GLU A 77 6.73 2.73 9.20
CA GLU A 77 5.71 2.03 8.44
C GLU A 77 6.19 1.71 7.03
N SER A 78 6.88 2.64 6.37
CA SER A 78 7.42 2.44 5.03
C SER A 78 8.45 1.31 5.01
N ILE A 79 9.37 1.27 5.98
CA ILE A 79 10.36 0.18 6.13
C ILE A 79 9.65 -1.18 6.20
N LYS A 80 8.65 -1.31 7.08
CA LYS A 80 7.90 -2.56 7.25
C LYS A 80 7.14 -2.98 5.99
N ILE A 81 6.51 -2.03 5.30
CA ILE A 81 5.80 -2.32 4.05
C ILE A 81 6.78 -2.72 2.95
N ARG A 82 7.93 -2.04 2.84
CA ARG A 82 8.97 -2.34 1.86
C ARG A 82 9.51 -3.76 2.08
N GLU A 83 9.94 -4.09 3.30
CA GLU A 83 10.39 -5.45 3.64
C GLU A 83 9.35 -6.53 3.32
N PHE A 84 8.07 -6.27 3.65
CA PHE A 84 6.99 -7.20 3.34
C PHE A 84 6.79 -7.35 1.82
N THR A 85 6.79 -6.24 1.09
CA THR A 85 6.60 -6.21 -0.37
C THR A 85 7.72 -6.94 -1.08
N GLU A 86 8.98 -6.66 -0.74
CA GLU A 86 10.15 -7.32 -1.29
C GLU A 86 10.10 -8.84 -1.09
N LYS A 87 9.70 -9.28 0.11
CA LYS A 87 9.57 -10.69 0.42
C LYS A 87 8.49 -11.40 -0.41
N GLN A 88 7.32 -10.77 -0.57
CA GLN A 88 6.17 -11.39 -1.24
C GLN A 88 6.29 -11.39 -2.75
N THR A 89 6.96 -10.39 -3.31
CA THR A 89 7.00 -10.14 -4.75
C THR A 89 8.33 -10.56 -5.39
N LYS A 90 9.21 -11.22 -4.62
CA LYS A 90 10.58 -11.56 -5.04
C LYS A 90 10.67 -12.34 -6.35
N ASP A 91 9.63 -13.12 -6.68
CA ASP A 91 9.58 -14.04 -7.81
C ASP A 91 8.83 -13.43 -9.02
N PHE A 92 8.43 -12.15 -8.98
CA PHE A 92 7.67 -11.49 -10.07
C PHE A 92 8.53 -11.13 -11.30
N THR A 93 9.71 -11.71 -11.44
CA THR A 93 10.74 -11.19 -12.34
C THR A 93 10.55 -11.56 -13.80
N VAL A 94 10.04 -12.74 -14.19
CA VAL A 94 9.84 -13.07 -15.62
C VAL A 94 8.80 -14.18 -15.81
N ILE A 95 7.84 -13.97 -16.72
CA ILE A 95 7.17 -15.05 -17.45
C ILE A 95 7.57 -14.90 -18.91
N GLU A 96 8.28 -15.87 -19.47
CA GLU A 96 8.47 -15.96 -20.92
C GLU A 96 7.08 -16.15 -21.54
N SER A 97 6.56 -15.11 -22.21
CA SER A 97 5.37 -15.29 -23.03
C SER A 97 5.79 -15.47 -24.48
N SER A 98 5.10 -16.38 -25.17
CA SER A 98 5.23 -16.58 -26.62
C SER A 98 4.57 -15.43 -27.42
N TYR A 99 4.11 -14.37 -26.77
CA TYR A 99 3.45 -13.26 -27.44
C TYR A 99 4.50 -12.33 -28.06
N TYR A 100 4.26 -11.97 -29.33
CA TYR A 100 5.12 -11.14 -30.18
C TYR A 100 5.58 -9.85 -29.46
N SER A 101 6.71 -9.91 -28.77
CA SER A 101 7.56 -8.74 -28.55
C SER A 101 8.74 -8.84 -29.51
N GLU A 102 9.26 -7.70 -29.95
CA GLU A 102 10.42 -7.63 -30.86
C GLU A 102 11.66 -8.37 -30.30
N THR A 103 11.66 -8.68 -29.00
CA THR A 103 12.72 -9.41 -28.28
C THR A 103 12.28 -10.79 -27.75
N GLY A 104 11.03 -11.22 -27.96
CA GLY A 104 10.48 -12.48 -27.45
C GLY A 104 10.32 -12.56 -25.93
N LYS A 105 10.49 -11.44 -25.21
CA LYS A 105 10.35 -11.33 -23.75
C LYS A 105 9.31 -10.27 -23.41
N THR A 106 8.31 -10.64 -22.62
CA THR A 106 7.33 -9.71 -22.04
C THR A 106 7.34 -9.89 -20.53
N ASN A 107 7.48 -8.82 -19.75
CA ASN A 107 7.36 -8.93 -18.29
C ASN A 107 5.91 -8.69 -17.86
N THR A 108 5.48 -9.39 -16.81
CA THR A 108 4.15 -9.25 -16.19
C THR A 108 4.20 -8.45 -14.89
N ILE A 109 5.35 -7.84 -14.56
CA ILE A 109 5.63 -7.19 -13.27
C ILE A 109 4.51 -6.24 -12.86
N THR A 110 4.06 -5.37 -13.77
CA THR A 110 3.00 -4.40 -13.47
C THR A 110 1.68 -5.10 -13.11
N ALA A 111 1.32 -6.16 -13.85
CA ALA A 111 0.11 -6.93 -13.59
C ALA A 111 0.22 -7.69 -12.26
N ASP A 112 1.36 -8.32 -12.00
CA ASP A 112 1.61 -9.06 -10.75
C ASP A 112 1.63 -8.13 -9.53
N CYS A 113 2.24 -6.95 -9.65
CA CYS A 113 2.18 -5.92 -8.62
C CYS A 113 0.76 -5.39 -8.40
N MET A 114 -0.07 -5.30 -9.44
CA MET A 114 -1.49 -4.94 -9.30
C MET A 114 -2.27 -6.04 -8.56
N ASN A 115 -2.05 -7.31 -8.91
CA ASN A 115 -2.63 -8.45 -8.19
C ASN A 115 -2.21 -8.45 -6.71
N PHE A 116 -0.95 -8.14 -6.43
CA PHE A 116 -0.46 -7.97 -5.06
C PHE A 116 -1.12 -6.79 -4.35
N TYR A 117 -1.29 -5.65 -5.02
CA TYR A 117 -2.02 -4.49 -4.51
C TYR A 117 -3.47 -4.84 -4.10
N GLU A 118 -4.14 -5.68 -4.87
CA GLU A 118 -5.50 -6.13 -4.58
C GLU A 118 -5.56 -7.30 -3.58
N SER A 119 -4.42 -7.91 -3.25
CA SER A 119 -4.37 -9.11 -2.43
C SER A 119 -4.91 -8.89 -1.01
N LYS A 120 -5.58 -9.93 -0.50
CA LYS A 120 -6.01 -10.00 0.90
C LYS A 120 -4.83 -10.04 1.87
N GLU A 121 -3.68 -10.53 1.41
CA GLU A 121 -2.48 -10.65 2.23
C GLU A 121 -1.91 -9.27 2.56
N LEU A 122 -1.72 -8.42 1.54
CA LEU A 122 -1.30 -7.03 1.72
C LEU A 122 -2.31 -6.25 2.57
N ASP A 123 -3.61 -6.37 2.28
CA ASP A 123 -4.67 -5.71 3.05
C ASP A 123 -4.65 -6.12 4.52
N SER A 124 -4.51 -7.42 4.80
CA SER A 124 -4.44 -7.95 6.17
C SER A 124 -3.18 -7.49 6.90
N TYR A 125 -2.04 -7.44 6.19
CA TYR A 125 -0.78 -6.98 6.75
C TYR A 125 -0.86 -5.49 7.14
N ILE A 126 -1.35 -4.64 6.24
CA ILE A 126 -1.48 -3.20 6.49
C ILE A 126 -2.47 -2.94 7.63
N LYS A 127 -3.62 -3.63 7.65
CA LYS A 127 -4.60 -3.50 8.75
C LYS A 127 -4.00 -3.85 10.11
N LYS A 128 -3.15 -4.87 10.19
CA LYS A 128 -2.41 -5.19 11.41
C LYS A 128 -1.43 -4.08 11.80
N LEU A 129 -0.74 -3.47 10.84
CA LEU A 129 0.18 -2.36 11.11
C LEU A 129 -0.53 -1.13 11.67
N VAL A 130 -1.71 -0.79 11.16
CA VAL A 130 -2.50 0.35 11.65
C VAL A 130 -3.36 0.02 12.89
N GLY A 131 -3.24 -1.18 13.44
CA GLY A 131 -3.99 -1.60 14.65
C GLY A 131 -5.47 -1.93 14.41
N VAL A 132 -5.90 -2.08 13.16
CA VAL A 132 -7.26 -2.56 12.83
C VAL A 132 -7.25 -4.08 12.93
N ALA A 133 -7.68 -4.62 14.07
CA ALA A 133 -7.77 -6.06 14.27
C ALA A 133 -8.64 -6.69 13.18
N SER A 134 -8.07 -7.63 12.42
CA SER A 134 -8.85 -8.45 11.49
C SER A 134 -9.89 -9.22 12.29
N LYS A 135 -11.18 -8.85 12.18
CA LYS A 135 -12.27 -9.64 12.78
C LYS A 135 -12.13 -11.07 12.29
N LYS A 136 -11.64 -11.98 13.14
CA LYS A 136 -11.73 -13.42 12.88
C LYS A 136 -13.21 -13.70 12.64
N LYS A 137 -13.57 -14.17 11.46
CA LYS A 137 -14.91 -14.71 11.23
C LYS A 137 -15.07 -15.90 12.16
N THR A 138 -15.80 -15.72 13.24
CA THR A 138 -16.30 -16.83 14.05
C THR A 138 -17.19 -17.64 13.12
N LYS A 139 -16.74 -18.84 12.74
CA LYS A 139 -17.63 -19.81 12.09
C LYS A 139 -18.72 -20.12 13.12
N LYS A 140 -19.96 -19.73 12.82
CA LYS A 140 -21.15 -20.33 13.43
C LYS A 140 -21.37 -21.69 12.78
#